data_AF-A0A441V9I8-F1
#
_entry.id   AF-A0A441V9I8-F1
#
_cell.length_a   1.000
_cell.length_b   1.000
_cell.length_c   1.000
_cell.angle_alpha   90.00
_cell.angle_beta   90.00
_cell.angle_gamma   90.00
#
_symmetry.space_group_name_H-M   'P 1'
#
loop_
_entity.id
_entity.type
_entity.pdbx_description
1 polymer ?
#
loop_
_entity_poly.entity_id
_entity_poly.type
_entity_poly.pdbx_seq_one_letter_code
_entity_poly.pdbx_strand_id
1 'polypeptide(L)'
;DRQLGPDRIAIPALMATAAVHHHLIRKGLRTSVGLVVESGEPREVHHFCCLAGYGAEAINPYLAFDTLLDMHKRGELPAEVDANEVVTRYIKSIGKGILKVMSKMGISTYQSYCGAQIFDAIGLKTDFVQKYFTGTATLIEGVGLEEIAAETVSRHADGFGNDPVLRNSLEVGGEYMFRMRGEAHIWSPDAVATLQHAVRQGSWQTFKDYSAQIDSDTARAQSIRGLFKIRLAEETGRKKVALDEVMSAADIVKRFSTGAMSFGSISREAHTTLA
;
A
#
# COMPACT_ATOMS: atom_id res chain seq x y z
N ASP A 1 -9.91 -13.48 -15.87
CA ASP A 1 -10.84 -13.56 -14.70
C ASP A 1 -12.31 -13.28 -15.03
N ARG A 2 -12.69 -12.86 -16.26
CA ARG A 2 -14.10 -12.68 -16.69
C ARG A 2 -15.10 -13.79 -16.34
N GLN A 3 -14.63 -15.03 -16.19
CA GLN A 3 -15.47 -16.18 -15.82
C GLN A 3 -15.58 -16.38 -14.30
N LEU A 4 -15.19 -15.38 -13.50
CA LEU A 4 -15.42 -15.35 -12.06
C LEU A 4 -16.93 -15.50 -11.79
N GLY A 5 -17.25 -16.30 -10.78
CA GLY A 5 -18.63 -16.58 -10.38
C GLY A 5 -18.69 -17.19 -8.99
N PRO A 6 -19.89 -17.54 -8.48
CA PRO A 6 -20.08 -18.06 -7.13
C PRO A 6 -19.25 -19.32 -6.82
N ASP A 7 -19.01 -20.15 -7.83
CA ASP A 7 -18.23 -21.39 -7.69
C ASP A 7 -16.82 -21.30 -8.30
N ARG A 8 -16.38 -20.08 -8.69
CA ARG A 8 -15.12 -19.89 -9.40
C ARG A 8 -14.40 -18.62 -8.97
N ILE A 9 -13.30 -18.83 -8.24
CA ILE A 9 -12.43 -17.80 -7.71
C ILE A 9 -11.38 -17.42 -8.77
N ALA A 10 -11.15 -16.13 -8.96
CA ALA A 10 -10.10 -15.63 -9.83
C ALA A 10 -8.73 -15.76 -9.14
N ILE A 11 -7.72 -16.16 -9.90
CA ILE A 11 -6.32 -16.08 -9.45
C ILE A 11 -5.90 -14.61 -9.49
N PRO A 12 -5.22 -14.08 -8.46
CA PRO A 12 -4.69 -12.72 -8.48
C PRO A 12 -3.91 -12.44 -9.78
N ALA A 13 -4.27 -11.36 -10.48
CA ALA A 13 -3.84 -11.11 -11.84
C ALA A 13 -2.32 -10.98 -11.95
N LEU A 14 -1.70 -10.36 -10.95
CA LEU A 14 -0.25 -10.22 -10.86
C LEU A 14 0.46 -11.57 -10.74
N MET A 15 -0.02 -12.46 -9.86
CA MET A 15 0.55 -13.79 -9.67
C MET A 15 0.39 -14.64 -10.93
N ALA A 16 -0.79 -14.62 -11.55
CA ALA A 16 -1.04 -15.34 -12.80
C ALA A 16 -0.10 -14.87 -13.92
N THR A 17 0.05 -13.56 -14.08
CA THR A 17 0.92 -12.94 -15.09
C THR A 17 2.37 -13.33 -14.87
N ALA A 18 2.89 -13.15 -13.65
CA ALA A 18 4.28 -13.45 -13.34
C ALA A 18 4.60 -14.96 -13.46
N ALA A 19 3.69 -15.83 -12.99
CA ALA A 19 3.85 -17.27 -13.10
C ALA A 19 3.98 -17.73 -14.57
N VAL A 20 3.10 -17.24 -15.44
CA VAL A 20 3.13 -17.55 -16.88
C VAL A 20 4.38 -16.95 -17.53
N HIS A 21 4.69 -15.69 -17.23
CA HIS A 21 5.87 -15.00 -17.74
C HIS A 21 7.16 -15.78 -17.45
N HIS A 22 7.41 -16.12 -16.19
CA HIS A 22 8.59 -16.86 -15.78
C HIS A 22 8.61 -18.30 -16.32
N HIS A 23 7.44 -18.95 -16.42
CA HIS A 23 7.36 -20.26 -17.03
C HIS A 23 7.78 -20.23 -18.50
N LEU A 24 7.28 -19.26 -19.28
CA LEU A 24 7.65 -19.10 -20.69
C LEU A 24 9.13 -18.77 -20.88
N ILE A 25 9.72 -17.97 -19.98
CA ILE A 25 11.17 -17.71 -19.99
C ILE A 25 11.95 -19.01 -19.80
N ARG A 26 11.59 -19.80 -18.79
CA ARG A 26 12.26 -21.09 -18.51
C ARG A 26 12.14 -22.10 -19.65
N LYS A 27 11.07 -22.01 -20.45
CA LYS A 27 10.85 -22.84 -21.64
C LYS A 27 11.45 -22.24 -22.92
N GLY A 28 12.03 -21.04 -22.87
CA GLY A 28 12.55 -20.35 -24.05
C GLY A 28 11.47 -19.87 -25.04
N LEU A 29 10.20 -19.80 -24.60
CA LEU A 29 9.05 -19.47 -25.45
C LEU A 29 8.61 -18.01 -25.32
N ARG A 30 9.14 -17.25 -24.35
CA ARG A 30 8.68 -15.88 -24.04
C ARG A 30 8.85 -14.90 -25.20
N THR A 31 9.85 -15.09 -26.05
CA THR A 31 10.10 -14.25 -27.23
C THR A 31 9.14 -14.51 -28.39
N SER A 32 8.42 -15.63 -28.36
CA SER A 32 7.50 -16.05 -29.42
C SER A 32 6.05 -15.63 -29.18
N VAL A 33 5.74 -15.06 -28.01
CA VAL A 33 4.38 -14.71 -27.61
C VAL A 33 4.35 -13.39 -26.84
N GLY A 34 3.29 -12.60 -27.05
CA GLY A 34 2.95 -11.46 -26.20
C GLY A 34 1.96 -11.86 -25.11
N LEU A 35 2.04 -11.22 -23.94
CA LEU A 35 1.11 -11.47 -22.82
C LEU A 35 0.14 -10.30 -22.70
N VAL A 36 -1.14 -10.57 -22.96
CA VAL A 36 -2.23 -9.62 -22.75
C VAL A 36 -3.00 -10.04 -21.50
N VAL A 37 -3.11 -9.13 -20.54
CA VAL A 37 -3.81 -9.39 -19.27
C VAL A 37 -5.16 -8.69 -19.31
N GLU A 38 -6.22 -9.47 -19.38
CA GLU A 38 -7.58 -8.96 -19.15
C GLU A 38 -7.98 -9.26 -17.71
N SER A 39 -8.22 -8.21 -16.92
CA SER A 39 -8.53 -8.36 -15.50
C SER A 39 -9.43 -7.27 -14.94
N GLY A 40 -10.23 -7.63 -13.93
CA GLY A 40 -11.05 -6.71 -13.15
C GLY A 40 -10.34 -6.06 -11.96
N GLU A 41 -9.18 -6.57 -11.56
CA GLU A 41 -8.42 -6.06 -10.41
C GLU A 41 -7.66 -4.73 -10.65
N PRO A 42 -7.00 -4.52 -11.82
CA PRO A 42 -6.18 -3.34 -12.05
C PRO A 42 -7.03 -2.08 -12.16
N ARG A 43 -6.68 -1.08 -11.36
CA ARG A 43 -7.42 0.20 -11.28
C ARG A 43 -6.52 1.38 -10.95
N GLU A 44 -5.46 1.16 -10.18
CA GLU A 44 -4.45 2.15 -9.81
C GLU A 44 -3.17 2.01 -10.64
N VAL A 45 -2.44 3.10 -10.82
CA VAL A 45 -1.17 3.16 -11.55
C VAL A 45 -0.20 2.05 -11.14
N HIS A 46 -0.10 1.77 -9.83
CA HIS A 46 0.79 0.75 -9.30
C HIS A 46 0.44 -0.66 -9.81
N HIS A 47 -0.85 -1.01 -9.93
CA HIS A 47 -1.27 -2.32 -10.46
C HIS A 47 -0.80 -2.51 -11.90
N PHE A 48 -0.93 -1.48 -12.74
CA PHE A 48 -0.43 -1.54 -14.12
C PHE A 48 1.10 -1.65 -14.17
N CYS A 49 1.81 -0.88 -13.34
CA CYS A 49 3.26 -0.95 -13.24
C CYS A 49 3.74 -2.34 -12.79
N CYS A 50 3.09 -2.96 -11.81
CA CYS A 50 3.42 -4.32 -11.39
C CYS A 50 3.17 -5.32 -12.52
N LEU A 51 1.98 -5.32 -13.13
CA LEU A 51 1.68 -6.23 -14.24
C LEU A 51 2.68 -6.08 -15.39
N ALA A 52 3.02 -4.86 -15.77
CA ALA A 52 4.04 -4.57 -16.77
C ALA A 52 5.42 -5.10 -16.33
N GLY A 53 5.86 -4.78 -15.12
CA GLY A 53 7.16 -5.19 -14.58
C GLY A 53 7.32 -6.70 -14.44
N TYR A 54 6.23 -7.46 -14.40
CA TYR A 54 6.21 -8.93 -14.41
C TYR A 54 5.72 -9.53 -15.75
N GLY A 55 5.72 -8.74 -16.82
CA GLY A 55 5.73 -9.25 -18.19
C GLY A 55 4.47 -9.04 -19.02
N ALA A 56 3.47 -8.30 -18.54
CA ALA A 56 2.30 -7.92 -19.32
C ALA A 56 2.65 -6.86 -20.38
N GLU A 57 2.37 -7.15 -21.65
CA GLU A 57 2.60 -6.23 -22.77
C GLU A 57 1.38 -5.34 -23.03
N ALA A 58 0.18 -5.83 -22.73
CA ALA A 58 -1.04 -5.05 -22.75
C ALA A 58 -1.94 -5.45 -21.57
N ILE A 59 -2.70 -4.50 -21.05
CA ILE A 59 -3.58 -4.70 -19.90
C ILE A 59 -4.95 -4.13 -20.26
N ASN A 60 -5.98 -4.95 -20.20
CA ASN A 60 -7.38 -4.55 -20.35
C ASN A 60 -8.08 -4.57 -18.97
N PRO A 61 -8.19 -3.42 -18.29
CA PRO A 61 -8.83 -3.30 -16.99
C PRO A 61 -10.36 -3.22 -17.12
N TYR A 62 -11.00 -4.29 -17.61
CA TYR A 62 -12.40 -4.21 -18.06
C TYR A 62 -13.36 -3.72 -16.97
N LEU A 63 -13.18 -4.16 -15.71
CA LEU A 63 -14.09 -3.78 -14.63
C LEU A 63 -13.93 -2.31 -14.23
N ALA A 64 -12.72 -1.74 -14.37
CA ALA A 64 -12.51 -0.31 -14.16
C ALA A 64 -13.25 0.50 -15.23
N PHE A 65 -13.21 0.06 -16.50
CA PHE A 65 -14.00 0.69 -17.56
C PHE A 65 -15.51 0.56 -17.31
N ASP A 66 -16.00 -0.64 -16.96
CA ASP A 66 -17.41 -0.86 -16.66
C ASP A 66 -17.89 0.02 -15.49
N THR A 67 -17.06 0.16 -14.44
CA THR A 67 -17.33 1.02 -13.29
C THR A 67 -17.45 2.49 -13.71
N LEU A 68 -16.50 2.99 -14.52
CA LEU A 68 -16.52 4.38 -14.99
C LEU A 68 -17.74 4.67 -15.87
N LEU A 69 -18.11 3.73 -16.74
CA LEU A 69 -19.27 3.86 -17.61
C LEU A 69 -20.58 3.81 -16.81
N ASP A 70 -20.63 3.01 -15.75
CA ASP A 70 -21.77 2.99 -14.82
C ASP A 70 -21.89 4.31 -14.03
N MET A 71 -20.80 4.82 -13.47
CA MET A 71 -20.76 6.14 -12.82
C MET A 71 -21.22 7.26 -13.74
N HIS A 72 -20.81 7.23 -15.01
CA HIS A 72 -21.29 8.17 -16.02
C HIS A 72 -22.80 8.07 -16.23
N LYS A 73 -23.35 6.85 -16.38
CA LYS A 73 -24.80 6.61 -16.52
C LYS A 73 -25.60 7.09 -15.31
N ARG A 74 -25.03 6.98 -14.10
CA ARG A 74 -25.63 7.46 -12.85
C ARG A 74 -25.48 8.98 -12.65
N GLY A 75 -24.81 9.70 -13.55
CA GLY A 75 -24.65 11.15 -13.48
C GLY A 75 -23.65 11.61 -12.42
N GLU A 76 -22.73 10.75 -11.99
CA GLU A 76 -21.73 11.06 -10.96
C GLU A 76 -20.49 11.77 -11.51
N LEU A 77 -20.37 11.82 -12.84
CA LEU A 77 -19.28 12.48 -13.56
C LEU A 77 -19.77 13.79 -14.19
N PRO A 78 -18.87 14.75 -14.47
CA PRO A 78 -19.26 16.02 -15.09
C PRO A 78 -20.03 15.82 -16.39
N ALA A 79 -21.16 16.52 -16.53
CA ALA A 79 -22.13 16.30 -17.61
C ALA A 79 -21.57 16.61 -19.00
N GLU A 80 -20.53 17.43 -19.09
CA GLU A 80 -19.84 17.79 -20.32
C GLU A 80 -18.92 16.68 -20.88
N VAL A 81 -18.63 15.63 -20.09
CA VAL A 81 -17.72 14.56 -20.49
C VAL A 81 -18.53 13.36 -20.97
N ASP A 82 -18.41 12.99 -22.25
CA ASP A 82 -19.08 11.81 -22.77
C ASP A 82 -18.43 10.49 -22.31
N ALA A 83 -19.17 9.38 -22.45
CA ALA A 83 -18.72 8.06 -22.02
C ALA A 83 -17.37 7.61 -22.64
N ASN A 84 -17.11 7.92 -23.90
CA ASN A 84 -15.84 7.58 -24.56
C ASN A 84 -14.70 8.46 -24.03
N GLU A 85 -15.00 9.73 -23.77
CA GLU A 85 -14.05 10.67 -23.19
C GLU A 85 -13.66 10.26 -21.76
N VAL A 86 -14.60 9.77 -20.94
CA VAL A 86 -14.30 9.22 -19.61
C VAL A 86 -13.24 8.12 -19.69
N VAL A 87 -13.43 7.13 -20.56
CA VAL A 87 -12.47 6.02 -20.75
C VAL A 87 -11.13 6.55 -21.28
N THR A 88 -11.16 7.46 -22.26
CA THR A 88 -9.95 8.05 -22.85
C THR A 88 -9.13 8.84 -21.83
N ARG A 89 -9.80 9.62 -20.97
CA ARG A 89 -9.16 10.38 -19.88
C ARG A 89 -8.58 9.44 -18.83
N TYR A 90 -9.24 8.33 -18.51
CA TYR A 90 -8.70 7.31 -17.61
C TYR A 90 -7.42 6.67 -18.19
N ILE A 91 -7.45 6.20 -19.45
CA ILE A 91 -6.28 5.64 -20.13
C ILE A 91 -5.12 6.64 -20.14
N LYS A 92 -5.39 7.91 -20.47
CA LYS A 92 -4.39 8.98 -20.45
C LYS A 92 -3.80 9.20 -19.05
N SER A 93 -4.63 9.13 -18.01
CA SER A 93 -4.20 9.33 -16.62
C SER A 93 -3.30 8.17 -16.14
N ILE A 94 -3.69 6.93 -16.42
CA ILE A 94 -2.87 5.75 -16.15
C ILE A 94 -1.55 5.81 -16.94
N GLY A 95 -1.60 6.14 -18.24
CA GLY A 95 -0.41 6.29 -19.08
C GLY A 95 0.58 7.32 -18.54
N LYS A 96 0.09 8.51 -18.14
CA LYS A 96 0.93 9.52 -17.47
C LYS A 96 1.49 9.02 -16.13
N GLY A 97 0.69 8.28 -15.37
CA GLY A 97 1.13 7.66 -14.11
C GLY A 97 2.27 6.68 -14.32
N ILE A 98 2.17 5.79 -15.31
CA ILE A 98 3.21 4.82 -15.66
C ILE A 98 4.50 5.54 -16.06
N LEU A 99 4.41 6.56 -16.93
CA LEU A 99 5.58 7.37 -17.31
C LEU A 99 6.26 8.02 -16.10
N LYS A 100 5.47 8.50 -15.12
CA LYS A 100 5.99 9.06 -13.87
C LYS A 100 6.68 8.00 -13.00
N VAL A 101 6.20 6.77 -12.97
CA VAL A 101 6.86 5.68 -12.23
C VAL A 101 8.16 5.28 -12.92
N MET A 102 8.15 5.09 -14.24
CA MET A 102 9.33 4.74 -15.02
C MET A 102 10.44 5.81 -14.90
N SER A 103 10.07 7.09 -14.91
CA SER A 103 11.05 8.18 -14.81
C SER A 103 11.76 8.26 -13.46
N LYS A 104 11.19 7.71 -12.38
CA LYS A 104 11.88 7.61 -11.07
C LYS A 104 13.16 6.78 -11.15
N MET A 105 13.22 5.84 -12.08
CA MET A 105 14.35 4.94 -12.30
C MET A 105 15.11 5.26 -13.60
N GLY A 106 14.78 6.38 -14.26
CA GLY A 106 15.39 6.78 -15.52
C GLY A 106 15.04 5.90 -16.74
N ILE A 107 13.95 5.13 -16.67
CA ILE A 107 13.52 4.26 -17.78
C ILE A 107 12.63 5.05 -18.73
N SER A 108 12.98 5.05 -20.03
CA SER A 108 12.30 5.89 -21.04
C SER A 108 11.33 5.12 -21.95
N THR A 109 11.38 3.79 -21.99
CA THR A 109 10.53 2.99 -22.88
C THR A 109 9.79 1.90 -22.11
N TYR A 110 8.53 1.67 -22.47
CA TYR A 110 7.71 0.61 -21.84
C TYR A 110 8.32 -0.77 -22.09
N GLN A 111 8.89 -1.00 -23.27
CA GLN A 111 9.55 -2.26 -23.62
C GLN A 111 10.69 -2.61 -22.66
N SER A 112 11.51 -1.63 -22.25
CA SER A 112 12.57 -1.85 -21.27
C SER A 112 12.05 -2.00 -19.85
N TYR A 113 10.86 -1.49 -19.55
CA TYR A 113 10.21 -1.65 -18.24
C TYR A 113 9.52 -3.02 -18.11
N CYS A 114 8.99 -3.54 -19.21
CA CYS A 114 8.25 -4.80 -19.24
C CYS A 114 9.15 -5.99 -18.85
N GLY A 115 8.77 -6.71 -17.80
CA GLY A 115 9.56 -7.84 -17.26
C GLY A 115 10.83 -7.44 -16.50
N ALA A 116 11.10 -6.15 -16.30
CA ALA A 116 12.34 -5.68 -15.64
C ALA A 116 12.34 -5.80 -14.11
N GLN A 117 11.19 -6.12 -13.49
CA GLN A 117 11.05 -6.34 -12.04
C GLN A 117 11.62 -5.22 -11.17
N ILE A 118 11.26 -3.97 -11.46
CA ILE A 118 11.74 -2.79 -10.71
C ILE A 118 10.95 -2.61 -9.41
N PHE A 119 10.95 -3.64 -8.56
CA PHE A 119 10.17 -3.73 -7.33
C PHE A 119 10.91 -4.55 -6.28
N ASP A 120 10.69 -4.21 -5.00
CA ASP A 120 11.07 -5.04 -3.86
C ASP A 120 9.80 -5.62 -3.23
N ALA A 121 9.84 -6.90 -2.87
CA ALA A 121 8.76 -7.57 -2.16
C ALA A 121 8.97 -7.50 -0.65
N ILE A 122 7.94 -7.03 0.06
CA ILE A 122 7.92 -6.97 1.53
C ILE A 122 6.76 -7.85 2.00
N GLY A 123 7.04 -8.77 2.92
CA GLY A 123 6.05 -9.67 3.50
C GLY A 123 5.72 -10.89 2.65
N LEU A 124 6.54 -11.28 1.67
CA LEU A 124 6.36 -12.50 0.87
C LEU A 124 7.46 -13.51 1.20
N LYS A 125 7.11 -14.77 1.39
CA LYS A 125 8.09 -15.85 1.65
C LYS A 125 9.05 -16.03 0.47
N THR A 126 10.30 -16.36 0.77
CA THR A 126 11.34 -16.52 -0.26
C THR A 126 10.99 -17.61 -1.26
N ASP A 127 10.47 -18.76 -0.80
CA ASP A 127 10.09 -19.87 -1.68
C ASP A 127 8.97 -19.49 -2.67
N PHE A 128 8.00 -18.71 -2.21
CA PHE A 128 6.91 -18.16 -3.01
C PHE A 128 7.45 -17.20 -4.08
N VAL A 129 8.30 -16.25 -3.68
CA VAL A 129 8.95 -15.30 -4.61
C VAL A 129 9.79 -16.05 -5.64
N GLN A 130 10.61 -17.01 -5.22
CA GLN A 130 11.44 -17.79 -6.14
C GLN A 130 10.61 -18.55 -7.18
N LYS A 131 9.41 -19.00 -6.81
CA LYS A 131 8.53 -19.75 -7.72
C LYS A 131 7.78 -18.85 -8.70
N TYR A 132 7.18 -17.75 -8.22
CA TYR A 132 6.23 -16.95 -9.00
C TYR A 132 6.77 -15.59 -9.45
N PHE A 133 7.75 -15.03 -8.75
CA PHE A 133 8.34 -13.70 -8.97
C PHE A 133 9.88 -13.80 -8.99
N THR A 134 10.41 -14.83 -9.66
CA THR A 134 11.83 -15.19 -9.63
C THR A 134 12.71 -13.99 -9.96
N GLY A 135 13.65 -13.64 -9.06
CA GLY A 135 14.57 -12.50 -9.24
C GLY A 135 14.25 -11.27 -8.39
N THR A 136 13.02 -11.18 -7.86
CA THR A 136 12.62 -10.09 -6.96
C THR A 136 13.26 -10.25 -5.58
N ALA A 137 13.77 -9.16 -5.01
CA ALA A 137 14.32 -9.16 -3.66
C ALA A 137 13.20 -9.22 -2.61
N THR A 138 13.40 -10.01 -1.56
CA THR A 138 12.54 -9.98 -0.37
C THR A 138 13.39 -10.09 0.90
N LEU A 139 13.39 -9.03 1.71
CA LEU A 139 14.22 -8.93 2.92
C LEU A 139 13.45 -9.28 4.18
N ILE A 140 12.15 -8.99 4.18
CA ILE A 140 11.23 -9.31 5.26
C ILE A 140 10.24 -10.30 4.67
N GLU A 141 10.37 -11.55 5.06
CA GLU A 141 9.46 -12.61 4.62
C GLU A 141 8.10 -12.51 5.34
N GLY A 142 7.10 -13.22 4.84
CA GLY A 142 5.76 -13.19 5.43
C GLY A 142 4.86 -14.28 4.89
N VAL A 143 3.92 -13.92 4.02
CA VAL A 143 2.89 -14.82 3.49
C VAL A 143 3.39 -15.62 2.29
N GLY A 144 2.83 -16.81 2.10
CA GLY A 144 3.05 -17.67 0.95
C GLY A 144 1.75 -17.93 0.19
N LEU A 145 1.72 -19.05 -0.54
CA LEU A 145 0.58 -19.38 -1.41
C LEU A 145 -0.70 -19.66 -0.61
N GLU A 146 -0.59 -20.32 0.55
CA GLU A 146 -1.75 -20.71 1.37
C GLU A 146 -2.46 -19.48 1.93
N GLU A 147 -1.69 -18.54 2.47
CA GLU A 147 -2.23 -17.30 3.03
C GLU A 147 -2.85 -16.41 1.93
N ILE A 148 -2.19 -16.28 0.77
CA ILE A 148 -2.75 -15.56 -0.39
C ILE A 148 -4.03 -16.23 -0.89
N ALA A 149 -4.07 -17.56 -0.92
CA ALA A 149 -5.27 -18.30 -1.30
C ALA A 149 -6.41 -18.05 -0.29
N ALA A 150 -6.11 -18.10 1.01
CA ALA A 150 -7.09 -17.82 2.06
C ALA A 150 -7.68 -16.41 1.95
N GLU A 151 -6.85 -15.37 1.74
CA GLU A 151 -7.32 -14.00 1.53
C GLU A 151 -8.13 -13.85 0.22
N THR A 152 -7.75 -14.58 -0.82
CA THR A 152 -8.49 -14.58 -2.09
C THR A 152 -9.87 -15.23 -1.92
N VAL A 153 -9.94 -16.33 -1.17
CA VAL A 153 -11.20 -17.00 -0.82
C VAL A 153 -12.06 -16.11 0.06
N SER A 154 -11.49 -15.44 1.07
CA SER A 154 -12.24 -14.52 1.94
C SER A 154 -12.89 -13.40 1.14
N ARG A 155 -12.11 -12.68 0.32
CA ARG A 155 -12.65 -11.59 -0.52
C ARG A 155 -13.70 -12.06 -1.52
N HIS A 156 -13.55 -13.27 -2.04
CA HIS A 156 -14.56 -13.88 -2.90
C HIS A 156 -15.84 -14.18 -2.12
N ALA A 157 -15.74 -14.78 -0.93
CA ALA A 157 -16.88 -15.03 -0.06
C ALA A 157 -17.61 -13.74 0.35
N ASP A 158 -16.87 -12.65 0.60
CA ASP A 158 -17.45 -11.33 0.89
C ASP A 158 -18.20 -10.77 -0.33
N GLY A 159 -17.60 -10.86 -1.53
CA GLY A 159 -18.20 -10.40 -2.78
C GLY A 159 -19.43 -11.20 -3.24
N PHE A 160 -19.52 -12.47 -2.88
CA PHE A 160 -20.70 -13.34 -3.13
C PHE A 160 -21.57 -13.55 -1.88
N GLY A 161 -21.28 -12.84 -0.80
CA GLY A 161 -21.97 -12.95 0.48
C GLY A 161 -23.39 -12.37 0.42
N ASN A 162 -24.18 -12.68 1.45
CA ASN A 162 -25.55 -12.18 1.59
C ASN A 162 -25.65 -10.95 2.51
N ASP A 163 -24.57 -10.20 2.68
CA ASP A 163 -24.58 -8.99 3.51
C ASP A 163 -25.51 -7.93 2.89
N PRO A 164 -26.62 -7.54 3.57
CA PRO A 164 -27.56 -6.58 3.02
C PRO A 164 -26.95 -5.19 2.77
N VAL A 165 -25.91 -4.81 3.53
CA VAL A 165 -25.22 -3.53 3.39
C VAL A 165 -24.33 -3.56 2.15
N LEU A 166 -23.54 -4.62 1.99
CA LEU A 166 -22.60 -4.74 0.86
C LEU A 166 -23.29 -5.07 -0.47
N ARG A 167 -24.56 -5.49 -0.44
CA ARG A 167 -25.34 -5.78 -1.64
C ARG A 167 -25.42 -4.63 -2.64
N ASN A 168 -25.46 -3.39 -2.15
CA ASN A 168 -25.59 -2.17 -2.97
C ASN A 168 -24.49 -1.14 -2.67
N SER A 169 -23.48 -1.50 -1.87
CA SER A 169 -22.41 -0.57 -1.49
C SER A 169 -21.10 -1.32 -1.29
N LEU A 170 -19.99 -0.62 -1.52
CA LEU A 170 -18.67 -1.14 -1.17
C LEU A 170 -18.39 -0.89 0.31
N GLU A 171 -17.42 -1.63 0.85
CA GLU A 171 -16.90 -1.33 2.17
C GLU A 171 -16.40 0.12 2.26
N VAL A 172 -16.52 0.68 3.45
CA VAL A 172 -16.17 2.07 3.74
C VAL A 172 -14.68 2.35 3.49
N GLY A 173 -13.83 1.32 3.57
CA GLY A 173 -12.38 1.43 3.45
C GLY A 173 -11.75 2.28 4.55
N GLY A 174 -10.54 2.74 4.31
CA GLY A 174 -9.81 3.61 5.25
C GLY A 174 -8.33 3.74 4.94
N GLU A 175 -7.87 3.29 3.78
CA GLU A 175 -6.47 3.15 3.41
C GLU A 175 -5.79 4.52 3.26
N TYR A 176 -6.49 5.49 2.66
CA TYR A 176 -5.94 6.82 2.39
C TYR A 176 -6.25 7.84 3.50
N MET A 177 -7.36 7.67 4.21
CA MET A 177 -7.81 8.59 5.24
C MET A 177 -8.48 7.83 6.37
N PHE A 178 -8.22 8.27 7.61
CA PHE A 178 -8.83 7.70 8.80
C PHE A 178 -10.36 7.70 8.71
N ARG A 179 -10.96 6.55 9.05
CA ARG A 179 -12.39 6.38 9.24
C ARG A 179 -12.62 5.54 10.50
N MET A 180 -13.68 5.82 11.25
CA MET A 180 -13.94 5.13 12.54
C MET A 180 -14.07 3.60 12.45
N ARG A 181 -14.53 3.09 11.30
CA ARG A 181 -14.65 1.64 11.02
C ARG A 181 -13.77 1.22 9.84
N GLY A 182 -12.71 1.98 9.56
CA GLY A 182 -11.78 1.70 8.47
C GLY A 182 -10.50 1.07 8.96
N GLU A 183 -9.50 1.07 8.08
CA GLU A 183 -8.13 0.69 8.40
C GLU A 183 -7.59 1.45 9.62
N ALA A 184 -6.68 0.80 10.34
CA ALA A 184 -6.08 1.38 11.53
C ALA A 184 -4.96 2.37 11.12
N HIS A 185 -4.95 3.57 11.71
CA HIS A 185 -3.92 4.60 11.47
C HIS A 185 -3.11 4.89 12.73
N ILE A 186 -1.81 5.16 12.58
CA ILE A 186 -0.95 5.65 13.67
C ILE A 186 -1.47 7.00 14.18
N TRP A 187 -1.90 7.87 13.26
CA TRP A 187 -2.45 9.18 13.58
C TRP A 187 -3.98 9.14 13.60
N SER A 188 -4.56 8.95 14.79
CA SER A 188 -6.01 9.07 15.01
C SER A 188 -6.37 10.47 15.57
N PRO A 189 -7.63 10.91 15.43
CA PRO A 189 -8.10 12.15 16.05
C PRO A 189 -7.83 12.20 17.56
N ASP A 190 -8.03 11.09 18.27
CA ASP A 190 -7.80 10.99 19.71
C ASP A 190 -6.32 11.12 20.07
N ALA A 191 -5.43 10.47 19.31
CA ALA A 191 -3.99 10.57 19.52
C ALA A 191 -3.50 12.02 19.29
N VAL A 192 -3.97 12.66 18.22
CA VAL A 192 -3.64 14.05 17.90
C VAL A 192 -4.16 15.00 18.99
N ALA A 193 -5.40 14.85 19.43
CA ALA A 193 -5.98 15.68 20.49
C ALA A 193 -5.22 15.51 21.82
N THR A 194 -4.90 14.26 22.19
CA THR A 194 -4.15 13.96 23.43
C THR A 194 -2.77 14.61 23.41
N LEU A 195 -2.04 14.52 22.29
CA LEU A 195 -0.74 15.17 22.13
C LEU A 195 -0.85 16.71 22.22
N GLN A 196 -1.84 17.30 21.54
CA GLN A 196 -2.06 18.75 21.59
C GLN A 196 -2.35 19.23 23.01
N HIS A 197 -3.16 18.51 23.78
CA HIS A 197 -3.43 18.83 25.17
C HIS A 197 -2.19 18.69 26.04
N ALA A 198 -1.41 17.61 25.87
CA ALA A 198 -0.18 17.38 26.63
C ALA A 198 0.81 18.54 26.46
N VAL A 199 1.07 18.97 25.23
CA VAL A 199 2.03 20.04 24.93
C VAL A 199 1.52 21.42 25.37
N ARG A 200 0.23 21.73 25.16
CA ARG A 200 -0.34 23.03 25.55
C ARG A 200 -0.39 23.24 27.06
N GLN A 201 -0.60 22.17 27.82
CA GLN A 201 -0.69 22.22 29.28
C GLN A 201 0.64 21.92 29.98
N GLY A 202 1.67 21.49 29.25
CA GLY A 202 2.92 21.00 29.83
C GLY A 202 2.73 19.75 30.71
N SER A 203 1.72 18.92 30.41
CA SER A 203 1.34 17.78 31.23
C SER A 203 2.10 16.51 30.83
N TRP A 204 3.06 16.10 31.66
CA TRP A 204 3.77 14.83 31.49
C TRP A 204 2.85 13.61 31.54
N GLN A 205 1.83 13.64 32.40
CA GLN A 205 0.88 12.53 32.50
C GLN A 205 0.09 12.35 31.21
N THR A 206 -0.43 13.44 30.64
CA THR A 206 -1.15 13.40 29.36
C THR A 206 -0.23 12.98 28.22
N PHE A 207 1.06 13.34 28.26
CA PHE A 207 2.04 12.84 27.30
C PHE A 207 2.26 11.33 27.42
N LYS A 208 2.28 10.77 28.64
CA LYS A 208 2.32 9.32 28.85
C LYS A 208 1.08 8.64 28.29
N ASP A 209 -0.11 9.22 28.49
CA ASP A 209 -1.35 8.67 27.97
C ASP A 209 -1.32 8.64 26.43
N TYR A 210 -0.85 9.72 25.77
CA TYR A 210 -0.58 9.75 24.33
C TYR A 210 0.42 8.66 23.91
N SER A 211 1.53 8.54 24.62
CA SER A 211 2.60 7.57 24.28
C SER A 211 2.08 6.13 24.41
N ALA A 212 1.28 5.84 25.43
CA ALA A 212 0.64 4.54 25.61
C ALA A 212 -0.35 4.19 24.49
N GLN A 213 -1.06 5.18 23.94
CA GLN A 213 -1.93 4.97 22.77
C GLN A 213 -1.10 4.58 21.54
N ILE A 214 -0.02 5.30 21.26
CA ILE A 214 0.87 5.07 20.10
C ILE A 214 1.74 3.81 20.25
N ASP A 215 2.07 3.42 21.47
CA ASP A 215 2.86 2.22 21.77
C ASP A 215 1.99 0.98 22.07
N SER A 216 0.66 1.11 21.94
CA SER A 216 -0.27 -0.01 22.09
C SER A 216 0.00 -1.12 21.05
N ASP A 217 -0.40 -2.35 21.36
CA ASP A 217 -0.13 -3.50 20.47
C ASP A 217 -0.73 -3.31 19.06
N THR A 218 -1.91 -2.70 18.96
CA THR A 218 -2.53 -2.35 17.68
C THR A 218 -1.71 -1.34 16.89
N ALA A 219 -1.20 -0.29 17.55
CA ALA A 219 -0.35 0.70 16.89
C ALA A 219 1.03 0.13 16.53
N ARG A 220 1.56 -0.80 17.34
CA ARG A 220 2.80 -1.51 17.05
C ARG A 220 2.68 -2.41 15.83
N ALA A 221 1.55 -3.10 15.65
CA ALA A 221 1.32 -3.97 14.50
C ALA A 221 1.35 -3.23 13.14
N GLN A 222 1.23 -1.90 13.13
CA GLN A 222 1.25 -1.07 11.91
C GLN A 222 2.66 -0.78 11.38
N SER A 223 3.73 -1.20 12.07
CA SER A 223 5.10 -0.89 11.65
C SER A 223 6.07 -2.03 11.95
N ILE A 224 7.11 -2.15 11.10
CA ILE A 224 8.17 -3.16 11.30
C ILE A 224 8.85 -2.99 12.67
N ARG A 225 9.07 -1.75 13.13
CA ARG A 225 9.65 -1.48 14.45
C ARG A 225 8.81 -2.04 15.60
N GLY A 226 7.49 -2.13 15.43
CA GLY A 226 6.59 -2.64 16.46
C GLY A 226 6.69 -4.14 16.70
N LEU A 227 7.24 -4.90 15.74
CA LEU A 227 7.55 -6.32 15.89
C LEU A 227 8.72 -6.59 16.85
N PHE A 228 9.54 -5.57 17.12
CA PHE A 228 10.67 -5.69 18.05
C PHE A 228 10.22 -5.43 19.49
N LYS A 229 10.77 -6.22 20.42
CA LYS A 229 10.70 -5.96 21.86
C LYS A 229 12.07 -5.54 22.36
N ILE A 230 12.14 -4.43 23.11
CA ILE A 230 13.34 -4.06 23.85
C ILE A 230 13.48 -5.01 25.04
N ARG A 231 14.55 -5.81 25.07
CA ARG A 231 14.88 -6.66 26.23
C ARG A 231 15.36 -5.77 27.37
N LEU A 232 14.67 -5.84 28.49
CA LEU A 232 14.99 -5.01 29.66
C LEU A 232 16.24 -5.52 30.40
N ALA A 233 16.76 -4.69 31.31
CA ALA A 233 17.97 -5.00 32.08
C ALA A 233 17.85 -6.34 32.84
N GLU A 234 16.68 -6.58 33.44
CA GLU A 234 16.34 -7.82 34.14
C GLU A 234 16.41 -9.06 33.22
N GLU A 235 15.93 -8.92 31.97
CA GLU A 235 15.92 -10.00 30.96
C GLU A 235 17.32 -10.28 30.36
N THR A 236 18.30 -9.42 30.64
CA THR A 236 19.65 -9.49 30.08
C THR A 236 20.74 -9.63 31.15
N GLY A 237 20.36 -9.75 32.43
CA GLY A 237 21.29 -9.81 33.56
C GLY A 237 22.05 -8.51 33.83
N ARG A 238 21.58 -7.39 33.26
CA ARG A 238 22.16 -6.06 33.47
C ARG A 238 21.50 -5.37 34.66
N LYS A 239 22.22 -4.45 35.29
CA LYS A 239 21.65 -3.57 36.33
C LYS A 239 20.96 -2.38 35.68
N LYS A 240 19.85 -1.94 36.29
CA LYS A 240 19.22 -0.66 35.94
C LYS A 240 20.19 0.47 36.29
N VAL A 241 20.18 1.50 35.46
CA VAL A 241 20.98 2.72 35.60
C VAL A 241 20.08 3.79 36.22
N ALA A 242 20.62 4.62 37.11
CA ALA A 242 19.85 5.70 37.72
C ALA A 242 19.61 6.82 36.69
N LEU A 243 18.46 7.51 36.76
CA LEU A 243 18.08 8.49 35.72
C LEU A 243 19.03 9.69 35.64
N ASP A 244 19.69 10.03 36.74
CA ASP A 244 20.71 11.08 36.84
C ASP A 244 22.03 10.70 36.15
N GLU A 245 22.29 9.41 35.94
CA GLU A 245 23.43 8.92 35.15
C GLU A 245 23.13 8.93 33.63
N VAL A 246 21.88 9.17 33.22
CA VAL A 246 21.47 9.26 31.81
C VAL A 246 21.81 10.64 31.26
N MET A 247 22.13 10.71 29.97
CA MET A 247 22.34 11.96 29.23
C MET A 247 21.20 12.96 29.50
N SER A 248 21.56 14.22 29.74
CA SER A 248 20.59 15.28 30.01
C SER A 248 19.59 15.45 28.86
N ALA A 249 18.37 15.86 29.16
CA ALA A 249 17.37 16.17 28.13
C ALA A 249 17.90 17.22 27.14
N ALA A 250 18.64 18.23 27.63
CA ALA A 250 19.25 19.29 26.82
C ALA A 250 20.27 18.77 25.81
N ASP A 251 20.96 17.66 26.09
CA ASP A 251 21.89 17.03 25.16
C ASP A 251 21.22 16.04 24.21
N ILE A 252 20.16 15.36 24.67
CA ILE A 252 19.36 14.45 23.83
C ILE A 252 18.68 15.25 22.71
N VAL A 253 18.02 16.38 23.03
CA VAL A 253 17.27 17.16 22.04
C VAL A 253 18.13 17.73 20.91
N LYS A 254 19.44 17.90 21.11
CA LYS A 254 20.39 18.31 20.06
C LYS A 254 20.48 17.29 18.91
N ARG A 255 20.04 16.05 19.13
CA ARG A 255 19.97 15.00 18.10
C ARG A 255 18.67 15.05 17.29
N PHE A 256 17.69 15.84 17.73
CA PHE A 256 16.43 15.98 17.02
C PHE A 256 16.59 17.04 15.94
N SER A 257 15.94 16.81 14.80
CA SER A 257 15.86 17.76 13.70
C SER A 257 14.41 17.86 13.28
N THR A 258 13.91 19.09 13.18
CA THR A 258 12.65 19.38 12.52
C THR A 258 12.90 19.22 11.02
N GLY A 259 12.27 18.22 10.38
CA GLY A 259 12.49 17.92 8.97
C GLY A 259 12.19 19.13 8.07
N ALA A 260 12.88 19.21 6.92
CA ALA A 260 12.72 20.32 5.99
C ALA A 260 11.31 20.35 5.38
N MET A 261 10.49 21.31 5.82
CA MET A 261 9.16 21.58 5.27
C MET A 261 9.17 22.92 4.53
N SER A 262 8.78 22.92 3.25
CA SER A 262 8.91 24.11 2.40
C SER A 262 7.93 25.22 2.82
N PHE A 263 8.34 26.50 2.66
CA PHE A 263 7.45 27.66 2.81
C PHE A 263 6.21 27.63 1.90
N GLY A 264 6.25 26.87 0.80
CA GLY A 264 5.09 26.70 -0.08
C GLY A 264 4.08 25.66 0.42
N SER A 265 4.51 24.75 1.30
CA SER A 265 3.66 23.68 1.84
C SER A 265 3.02 24.01 3.18
N ILE A 266 3.59 24.93 3.96
CA ILE A 266 3.09 25.34 5.28
C ILE A 266 3.09 26.87 5.40
N SER A 267 2.28 27.41 6.31
CA SER A 267 2.22 28.86 6.51
C SER A 267 3.55 29.41 7.03
N ARG A 268 3.78 30.70 6.81
CA ARG A 268 4.97 31.39 7.32
C ARG A 268 5.10 31.24 8.83
N GLU A 269 3.99 31.41 9.55
CA GLU A 269 3.91 31.32 11.00
C GLU A 269 4.36 29.94 11.49
N ALA A 270 3.85 28.87 10.87
CA ALA A 270 4.23 27.50 11.19
C ALA A 270 5.72 27.24 10.92
N HIS A 271 6.23 27.67 9.75
CA HIS A 271 7.63 27.50 9.41
C HIS A 271 8.55 28.26 10.38
N THR A 272 8.24 29.51 10.69
CA THR A 272 9.06 30.33 11.61
C THR A 272 9.00 29.85 13.06
N THR A 273 7.95 29.11 13.44
CA THR A 273 7.82 28.53 14.79
C THR A 273 8.69 27.27 14.94
N LEU A 274 8.97 26.56 13.85
CA LEU A 274 9.79 25.34 13.84
C LEU A 274 11.30 25.62 13.70
N ALA A 275 11.67 26.80 13.22
CA ALA A 275 13.04 27.27 13.03
C ALA A 275 13.59 27.91 14.31
#